data_AF-I2NU54-F1
#
_entry.id   AF-I2NU54-F1
#
_cell.length_a   1.000
_cell.length_b   1.000
_cell.length_c   1.000
_cell.angle_alpha   90.00
_cell.angle_beta   90.00
_cell.angle_gamma   90.00
#
_symmetry.space_group_name_H-M   'P 1'
#
loop_
_entity.id
_entity.type
_entity.pdbx_description
1 polymer ?
#
loop_
_entity_poly.entity_id
_entity_poly.type
_entity_poly.pdbx_seq_one_letter_code
_entity_poly.pdbx_strand_id
1 'polypeptide(L)'
;MEDQKGQEHIKLATDYQKSQLNLGHIVDSGREKRGENGEGFELRTDGWGAVRAGKGILVSAQNQDANGKVLDMDDAISQLEQALSLAKSLNKAAQTANNHHTDEETQRGRLKDALKDLKEAGLIQTAPAGIATATQQSQLHTANENIHLVSGNHTDITAGQSLTAHAAESLNLFAQSSGIKVQANQGKVEVQAQNDELQLNALKDATLTSSAGKSPSRRRKRF
;
A
#
# COMPACT_ATOMS: atom_id res chain seq x y z
N MET A 1 -8.82 -37.08 13.65
CA MET A 1 -10.16 -36.47 13.64
C MET A 1 -10.70 -36.66 15.03
N GLU A 2 -11.19 -35.57 15.62
CA GLU A 2 -11.83 -35.52 16.93
C GLU A 2 -13.27 -35.07 16.71
N ASP A 3 -14.20 -35.79 17.33
CA ASP A 3 -15.64 -35.66 17.13
C ASP A 3 -16.38 -35.23 18.41
N GLN A 4 -15.64 -34.88 19.47
CA GLN A 4 -16.22 -34.30 20.67
C GLN A 4 -16.97 -33.00 20.31
N LYS A 5 -18.27 -32.99 20.63
CA LYS A 5 -19.16 -31.88 20.29
C LYS A 5 -18.66 -30.54 20.83
N GLY A 6 -18.52 -29.55 19.94
CA GLY A 6 -18.01 -28.21 20.24
C GLY A 6 -16.48 -28.12 20.35
N GLN A 7 -15.76 -29.22 20.10
CA GLN A 7 -14.29 -29.31 20.10
C GLN A 7 -13.80 -30.12 18.88
N GLU A 8 -14.63 -30.18 17.83
CA GLU A 8 -14.35 -30.95 16.63
C GLU A 8 -13.12 -30.42 15.92
N HIS A 9 -12.23 -31.31 15.49
CA HIS A 9 -11.06 -30.92 14.71
C HIS A 9 -10.50 -32.02 13.81
N ILE A 10 -9.85 -31.60 12.74
CA ILE A 10 -9.06 -32.46 11.85
C ILE A 10 -7.62 -32.00 11.91
N LYS A 11 -6.72 -32.96 12.15
CA LYS A 11 -5.26 -32.76 12.12
C LYS A 11 -4.65 -33.72 11.12
N LEU A 12 -4.06 -33.18 10.06
CA LEU A 12 -3.21 -33.91 9.11
C LEU A 12 -1.77 -33.47 9.35
N ALA A 13 -0.94 -34.36 9.87
CA ALA A 13 0.37 -34.01 10.41
C ALA A 13 1.44 -35.04 10.05
N THR A 14 2.66 -34.56 9.89
CA THR A 14 3.90 -35.37 9.92
C THR A 14 4.87 -34.79 10.93
N ASP A 15 5.66 -35.66 11.58
CA ASP A 15 6.74 -35.22 12.46
C ASP A 15 7.88 -34.54 11.70
N TYR A 16 8.06 -34.89 10.43
CA TYR A 16 9.08 -34.29 9.58
C TYR A 16 8.80 -32.79 9.38
N GLN A 17 9.70 -31.96 9.91
CA GLN A 17 9.58 -30.49 9.91
C GLN A 17 8.26 -29.98 10.52
N LYS A 18 7.60 -30.81 11.33
CA LYS A 18 6.30 -30.51 11.95
C LYS A 18 5.29 -29.91 10.97
N SER A 19 5.22 -30.48 9.76
CA SER A 19 4.31 -30.01 8.71
C SER A 19 2.89 -30.47 9.01
N GLN A 20 1.95 -29.51 9.16
CA GLN A 20 0.60 -29.74 9.68
C GLN A 20 -0.45 -28.87 8.99
N LEU A 21 -1.62 -29.47 8.74
CA LEU A 21 -2.89 -28.78 8.52
C LEU A 21 -3.81 -29.11 9.71
N ASN A 22 -4.19 -28.09 10.46
CA ASN A 22 -5.14 -28.18 11.57
C ASN A 22 -6.42 -27.40 11.21
N LEU A 23 -7.60 -27.99 11.42
CA LEU A 23 -8.92 -27.39 11.14
C LEU A 23 -9.84 -27.57 12.35
N GLY A 24 -10.60 -26.54 12.73
CA GLY A 24 -11.56 -26.57 13.85
C GLY A 24 -10.92 -26.14 15.17
N HIS A 25 -11.17 -26.89 16.24
CA HIS A 25 -10.62 -26.66 17.59
C HIS A 25 -9.16 -27.11 17.69
N ILE A 26 -8.20 -26.18 17.59
CA ILE A 26 -6.77 -26.48 17.47
C ILE A 26 -6.17 -26.72 18.87
N VAL A 27 -5.64 -27.93 19.09
CA VAL A 27 -5.07 -28.36 20.38
C VAL A 27 -3.55 -28.56 20.35
N ASP A 28 -2.93 -28.54 21.52
CA ASP A 28 -1.52 -28.87 21.73
C ASP A 28 -1.28 -30.38 21.91
N SER A 29 -0.07 -30.78 22.32
CA SER A 29 0.25 -32.19 22.58
C SER A 29 -0.47 -32.78 23.79
N GLY A 30 -0.91 -31.94 24.73
CA GLY A 30 -1.72 -32.32 25.89
C GLY A 30 -3.22 -32.39 25.60
N ARG A 31 -3.65 -32.09 24.36
CA ARG A 31 -5.05 -31.94 23.92
C ARG A 31 -5.75 -30.72 24.53
N GLU A 32 -4.99 -29.76 25.05
CA GLU A 32 -5.55 -28.50 25.50
C GLU A 32 -5.67 -27.53 24.32
N LYS A 33 -6.74 -26.72 24.30
CA LYS A 33 -6.94 -25.68 23.28
C LYS A 33 -5.73 -24.74 23.26
N ARG A 34 -5.17 -24.48 22.07
CA ARG A 34 -4.01 -23.59 21.92
C ARG A 34 -4.42 -22.12 22.04
N GLY A 35 -4.37 -21.60 23.26
CA GLY A 35 -4.78 -20.24 23.57
C GLY A 35 -6.29 -20.01 23.39
N GLU A 36 -6.76 -18.81 23.71
CA GLU A 36 -8.19 -18.48 23.62
C GLU A 36 -8.72 -18.52 22.17
N ASN A 37 -7.84 -18.24 21.20
CA ASN A 37 -8.14 -18.19 19.77
C ASN A 37 -7.64 -19.42 18.98
N GLY A 38 -7.40 -20.56 19.65
CA GLY A 38 -7.05 -21.83 19.01
C GLY A 38 -8.19 -22.44 18.21
N GLU A 39 -8.72 -21.71 17.22
CA GLU A 39 -9.86 -22.08 16.39
C GLU A 39 -9.62 -21.66 14.93
N GLY A 40 -10.30 -22.31 13.98
CA GLY A 40 -10.23 -21.96 12.56
C GLY A 40 -9.34 -22.92 11.79
N PHE A 41 -8.32 -22.41 11.09
CA PHE A 41 -7.34 -23.25 10.40
C PHE A 41 -5.91 -22.79 10.65
N GLU A 42 -4.98 -23.74 10.68
CA GLU A 42 -3.55 -23.48 10.71
C GLU A 42 -2.86 -24.36 9.67
N LEU A 43 -2.11 -23.73 8.76
CA LEU A 43 -1.12 -24.40 7.92
C LEU A 43 0.26 -24.01 8.46
N ARG A 44 1.01 -24.97 9.00
CA ARG A 44 2.34 -24.73 9.55
C ARG A 44 3.37 -25.73 9.04
N THR A 45 4.61 -25.29 8.94
CA THR A 45 5.78 -26.14 8.74
C THR A 45 7.02 -25.39 9.22
N ASP A 46 8.03 -26.11 9.69
CA ASP A 46 9.38 -25.58 9.93
C ASP A 46 10.23 -25.62 8.63
N GLY A 47 9.66 -26.16 7.54
CA GLY A 47 10.24 -26.22 6.20
C GLY A 47 9.81 -25.08 5.27
N TRP A 48 9.93 -25.32 3.97
CA TRP A 48 9.42 -24.41 2.94
C TRP A 48 7.90 -24.57 2.77
N GLY A 49 7.20 -23.44 2.72
CA GLY A 49 5.79 -23.37 2.33
C GLY A 49 5.63 -22.75 0.94
N ALA A 50 4.65 -23.22 0.18
CA ALA A 50 4.25 -22.59 -1.08
C ALA A 50 2.73 -22.66 -1.25
N VAL A 51 2.13 -21.52 -1.56
CA VAL A 51 0.75 -21.42 -2.06
C VAL A 51 0.83 -20.96 -3.51
N ARG A 52 0.38 -21.77 -4.45
CA ARG A 52 0.43 -21.47 -5.89
C ARG A 52 -0.93 -21.75 -6.52
N ALA A 53 -1.50 -20.73 -7.14
CA ALA A 53 -2.74 -20.85 -7.89
C ALA A 53 -2.59 -20.09 -9.21
N GLY A 54 -2.53 -20.82 -10.33
CA GLY A 54 -2.31 -20.24 -11.67
C GLY A 54 -3.45 -19.35 -12.18
N LYS A 55 -4.57 -19.29 -11.45
CA LYS A 55 -5.71 -18.40 -11.72
C LYS A 55 -5.80 -17.24 -10.71
N GLY A 56 -4.82 -17.07 -9.83
CA GLY A 56 -4.79 -16.03 -8.81
C GLY A 56 -5.14 -16.50 -7.40
N ILE A 57 -4.91 -15.63 -6.41
CA ILE A 57 -5.09 -15.88 -4.98
C ILE A 57 -5.89 -14.73 -4.37
N LEU A 58 -6.91 -15.07 -3.57
CA LEU A 58 -7.61 -14.13 -2.68
C LEU A 58 -7.22 -14.45 -1.23
N VAL A 59 -6.64 -13.48 -0.52
CA VAL A 59 -6.38 -13.52 0.92
C VAL A 59 -7.30 -12.49 1.57
N SER A 60 -8.31 -12.97 2.30
CA SER A 60 -9.43 -12.15 2.76
C SER A 60 -9.69 -12.39 4.24
N ALA A 61 -9.97 -11.32 4.99
CA ALA A 61 -10.49 -11.37 6.35
C ALA A 61 -11.98 -10.95 6.41
N GLN A 62 -12.65 -10.85 5.26
CA GLN A 62 -14.08 -10.65 5.16
C GLN A 62 -14.79 -11.94 5.57
N ASN A 63 -15.78 -11.81 6.44
CA ASN A 63 -16.59 -12.96 6.81
C ASN A 63 -17.51 -13.34 5.64
N GLN A 64 -17.68 -14.63 5.42
CA GLN A 64 -18.56 -15.17 4.42
C GLN A 64 -19.29 -16.38 4.99
N ASP A 65 -20.62 -16.35 4.94
CA ASP A 65 -21.40 -17.56 5.12
C ASP A 65 -21.09 -18.47 3.92
N ALA A 66 -20.56 -19.68 4.15
CA ALA A 66 -20.02 -20.59 3.13
C ALA A 66 -21.00 -21.07 2.02
N ASN A 67 -22.14 -20.38 1.88
CA ASN A 67 -23.12 -20.49 0.81
C ASN A 67 -22.78 -19.61 -0.41
N GLY A 68 -21.88 -18.63 -0.28
CA GLY A 68 -21.46 -17.74 -1.37
C GLY A 68 -20.41 -18.35 -2.31
N LYS A 69 -19.92 -17.55 -3.27
CA LYS A 69 -18.84 -17.98 -4.17
C LYS A 69 -17.51 -18.05 -3.41
N VAL A 70 -16.65 -19.02 -3.73
CA VAL A 70 -15.29 -19.13 -3.14
C VAL A 70 -14.45 -17.86 -3.30
N LEU A 71 -14.67 -17.11 -4.37
CA LEU A 71 -13.97 -15.85 -4.68
C LEU A 71 -14.92 -14.64 -4.57
N ASP A 72 -15.90 -14.70 -3.66
CA ASP A 72 -16.71 -13.52 -3.36
C ASP A 72 -15.80 -12.38 -2.85
N MET A 73 -15.84 -11.26 -3.57
CA MET A 73 -14.89 -10.16 -3.39
C MET A 73 -15.54 -8.80 -3.61
N ASP A 74 -16.87 -8.71 -3.54
CA ASP A 74 -17.61 -7.47 -3.83
C ASP A 74 -17.13 -6.29 -2.97
N ASP A 75 -16.84 -6.52 -1.69
CA ASP A 75 -16.25 -5.52 -0.79
C ASP A 75 -14.86 -5.05 -1.24
N ALA A 76 -14.00 -5.99 -1.66
CA ALA A 76 -12.66 -5.67 -2.13
C ALA A 76 -12.70 -4.86 -3.43
N ILE A 77 -13.59 -5.22 -4.36
CA ILE A 77 -13.79 -4.49 -5.60
C ILE A 77 -14.36 -3.09 -5.33
N SER A 78 -15.33 -2.96 -4.43
CA SER A 78 -15.86 -1.66 -4.01
C SER A 78 -14.77 -0.76 -3.43
N GLN A 79 -13.89 -1.30 -2.58
CA GLN A 79 -12.76 -0.55 -2.03
C GLN A 79 -11.77 -0.10 -3.11
N LEU A 80 -11.45 -0.97 -4.08
CA LEU A 80 -10.61 -0.61 -5.22
C LEU A 80 -11.27 0.49 -6.06
N GLU A 81 -12.58 0.42 -6.31
CA GLU A 81 -13.32 1.43 -7.07
C GLU A 81 -13.36 2.79 -6.38
N GLN A 82 -13.50 2.82 -5.05
CA GLN A 82 -13.42 4.05 -4.27
C GLN A 82 -12.03 4.68 -4.33
N ALA A 83 -10.97 3.87 -4.15
CA ALA A 83 -9.59 4.32 -4.31
C ALA A 83 -9.32 4.82 -5.75
N LEU A 84 -9.93 4.16 -6.74
CA LEU A 84 -9.84 4.55 -8.14
C LEU A 84 -10.43 5.95 -8.39
N SER A 85 -11.66 6.14 -7.91
CA SER A 85 -12.39 7.40 -7.99
C SER A 85 -11.66 8.55 -7.30
N LEU A 86 -11.11 8.31 -6.10
CA LEU A 86 -10.37 9.32 -5.34
C LEU A 86 -9.15 9.83 -6.11
N ALA A 87 -8.26 8.94 -6.56
CA ALA A 87 -7.06 9.38 -7.26
C ALA A 87 -7.39 9.97 -8.65
N LYS A 88 -8.50 9.56 -9.30
CA LYS A 88 -9.02 10.23 -10.50
C LYS A 88 -9.43 11.68 -10.21
N SER A 89 -10.17 11.91 -9.14
CA SER A 89 -10.59 13.25 -8.72
C SER A 89 -9.40 14.17 -8.43
N LEU A 90 -8.40 13.67 -7.70
CA LEU A 90 -7.18 14.41 -7.39
C LEU A 90 -6.33 14.70 -8.63
N ASN A 91 -6.20 13.75 -9.56
CA ASN A 91 -5.50 13.97 -10.82
C ASN A 91 -6.20 15.03 -11.68
N LYS A 92 -7.54 15.02 -11.74
CA LYS A 92 -8.32 16.06 -12.44
C LYS A 92 -8.13 17.45 -11.80
N ALA A 93 -8.09 17.51 -10.47
CA ALA A 93 -7.83 18.77 -9.76
C ALA A 93 -6.40 19.29 -10.05
N ALA A 94 -5.40 18.41 -10.07
CA ALA A 94 -4.02 18.74 -10.43
C ALA A 94 -3.93 19.25 -11.88
N GLN A 95 -4.57 18.58 -12.84
CA GLN A 95 -4.64 19.03 -14.24
C GLN A 95 -5.23 20.43 -14.39
N THR A 96 -6.32 20.72 -13.67
CA THR A 96 -6.95 22.05 -13.68
C THR A 96 -6.01 23.13 -13.14
N ALA A 97 -5.07 22.76 -12.28
CA ALA A 97 -4.02 23.62 -11.75
C ALA A 97 -2.77 23.70 -12.66
N ASN A 98 -2.88 23.29 -13.94
CA ASN A 98 -1.76 23.18 -14.89
C ASN A 98 -0.62 22.28 -14.41
N ASN A 99 -0.94 21.29 -13.59
CA ASN A 99 0.02 20.31 -13.14
C ASN A 99 0.05 19.11 -14.11
N HIS A 100 1.24 18.57 -14.39
CA HIS A 100 1.44 17.53 -15.40
C HIS A 100 0.59 16.28 -15.13
N HIS A 101 0.12 15.66 -16.21
CA HIS A 101 -0.66 14.44 -16.21
C HIS A 101 0.24 13.21 -16.08
N THR A 102 -0.19 12.24 -15.29
CA THR A 102 0.30 10.86 -15.35
C THR A 102 -0.74 10.01 -16.10
N ASP A 103 -0.33 9.20 -17.07
CA ASP A 103 -1.21 8.35 -17.94
C ASP A 103 -1.88 7.18 -17.17
N GLU A 104 -2.15 7.39 -15.88
CA GLU A 104 -2.45 6.38 -14.88
C GLU A 104 -3.90 5.88 -14.91
N GLU A 105 -4.86 6.64 -15.46
CA GLU A 105 -6.27 6.24 -15.45
C GLU A 105 -6.51 4.92 -16.19
N THR A 106 -5.82 4.75 -17.32
CA THR A 106 -5.99 3.57 -18.18
C THR A 106 -5.33 2.34 -17.55
N GLN A 107 -4.14 2.50 -16.95
CA GLN A 107 -3.41 1.40 -16.32
C GLN A 107 -4.07 0.94 -15.01
N ARG A 108 -4.57 1.88 -14.21
CA ARG A 108 -5.31 1.56 -12.98
C ARG A 108 -6.64 0.86 -13.26
N GLY A 109 -7.34 1.26 -14.32
CA GLY A 109 -8.54 0.58 -14.80
C GLY A 109 -8.26 -0.87 -15.22
N ARG A 110 -7.19 -1.09 -16.00
CA ARG A 110 -6.76 -2.44 -16.42
C ARG A 110 -6.43 -3.33 -15.22
N LEU A 111 -5.71 -2.82 -14.23
CA LEU A 111 -5.40 -3.59 -13.02
C LEU A 111 -6.68 -4.02 -12.30
N LYS A 112 -7.65 -3.12 -12.13
CA LYS A 112 -8.94 -3.48 -11.53
C LYS A 112 -9.64 -4.57 -12.33
N ASP A 113 -9.72 -4.43 -13.65
CA ASP A 113 -10.44 -5.36 -14.50
C ASP A 113 -9.80 -6.75 -14.55
N ALA A 114 -8.46 -6.82 -14.47
CA ALA A 114 -7.70 -8.06 -14.36
C ALA A 114 -7.90 -8.75 -12.99
N LEU A 115 -8.00 -7.97 -11.91
CA LEU A 115 -8.19 -8.47 -10.55
C LEU A 115 -9.66 -8.80 -10.24
N LYS A 116 -10.62 -8.16 -10.90
CA LYS A 116 -12.05 -8.45 -10.71
C LYS A 116 -12.33 -9.91 -11.05
N ASP A 117 -12.93 -10.62 -10.10
CA ASP A 117 -13.18 -12.06 -10.15
C ASP A 117 -11.90 -12.91 -10.37
N LEU A 118 -10.70 -12.32 -10.15
CA LEU A 118 -9.40 -12.88 -10.52
C LEU A 118 -9.39 -13.44 -11.95
N LYS A 119 -9.84 -12.63 -12.93
CA LYS A 119 -9.81 -12.98 -14.36
C LYS A 119 -8.40 -13.26 -14.86
N GLU A 120 -7.41 -12.61 -14.28
CA GLU A 120 -5.99 -12.88 -14.48
C GLU A 120 -5.33 -13.40 -13.20
N ALA A 121 -4.10 -13.92 -13.32
CA ALA A 121 -3.33 -14.51 -12.24
C ALA A 121 -2.79 -13.46 -11.25
N GLY A 122 -3.69 -12.77 -10.55
CA GLY A 122 -3.39 -11.75 -9.56
C GLY A 122 -3.41 -12.24 -8.12
N LEU A 123 -3.05 -11.34 -7.20
CA LEU A 123 -3.18 -11.51 -5.76
C LEU A 123 -3.99 -10.35 -5.20
N ILE A 124 -5.07 -10.64 -4.50
CA ILE A 124 -5.84 -9.66 -3.72
C ILE A 124 -5.64 -9.96 -2.24
N GLN A 125 -5.25 -8.94 -1.48
CA GLN A 125 -5.21 -8.97 -0.02
C GLN A 125 -6.20 -7.93 0.50
N THR A 126 -7.18 -8.36 1.30
CA THR A 126 -8.21 -7.46 1.82
C THR A 126 -8.60 -7.82 3.25
N ALA A 127 -8.90 -6.80 4.05
CA ALA A 127 -9.34 -6.95 5.43
C ALA A 127 -10.11 -5.70 5.88
N PRO A 128 -11.30 -5.85 6.48
CA PRO A 128 -12.12 -4.70 6.88
C PRO A 128 -11.53 -3.91 8.06
N ALA A 129 -10.70 -4.55 8.88
CA ALA A 129 -10.09 -3.95 10.07
C ALA A 129 -8.64 -3.46 9.84
N GLY A 130 -8.14 -3.50 8.61
CA GLY A 130 -6.79 -3.07 8.24
C GLY A 130 -5.82 -4.21 7.94
N ILE A 131 -4.68 -3.86 7.34
CA ILE A 131 -3.59 -4.76 6.95
C ILE A 131 -2.29 -4.17 7.49
N ALA A 132 -1.51 -4.98 8.19
CA ALA A 132 -0.15 -4.62 8.62
C ALA A 132 0.86 -5.51 7.88
N THR A 133 1.93 -4.90 7.37
CA THR A 133 3.11 -5.62 6.87
C THR A 133 4.32 -5.14 7.64
N ALA A 134 5.12 -6.05 8.19
CA ALA A 134 6.27 -5.71 9.03
C ALA A 134 7.41 -6.71 8.85
N THR A 135 8.64 -6.24 9.04
CA THR A 135 9.86 -7.04 9.05
C THR A 135 10.93 -6.31 9.83
N GLN A 136 11.90 -7.04 10.39
CA GLN A 136 13.08 -6.45 11.02
C GLN A 136 14.13 -6.04 9.98
N GLN A 137 14.03 -6.56 8.75
CA GLN A 137 14.92 -6.26 7.64
C GLN A 137 14.26 -5.25 6.68
N SER A 138 14.44 -5.42 5.38
CA SER A 138 13.91 -4.52 4.35
C SER A 138 12.55 -5.00 3.82
N GLN A 139 11.69 -4.05 3.46
CA GLN A 139 10.52 -4.27 2.60
C GLN A 139 10.81 -3.70 1.21
N LEU A 140 10.49 -4.45 0.16
CA LEU A 140 10.66 -4.04 -1.23
C LEU A 140 9.32 -4.15 -1.97
N HIS A 141 8.89 -3.06 -2.58
CA HIS A 141 7.76 -3.01 -3.50
C HIS A 141 8.29 -2.68 -4.90
N THR A 142 8.08 -3.58 -5.87
CA THR A 142 8.61 -3.43 -7.23
C THR A 142 7.52 -3.75 -8.23
N ALA A 143 7.36 -2.88 -9.23
CA ALA A 143 6.49 -3.09 -10.37
C ALA A 143 7.21 -2.60 -11.64
N ASN A 144 7.06 -3.33 -12.74
CA ASN A 144 7.57 -2.88 -14.05
C ASN A 144 6.71 -1.77 -14.67
N GLU A 145 5.44 -1.69 -14.23
CA GLU A 145 4.54 -0.60 -14.56
C GLU A 145 4.53 0.41 -13.39
N ASN A 146 3.45 0.43 -12.59
CA ASN A 146 3.26 1.46 -11.58
C ASN A 146 3.08 0.89 -10.18
N ILE A 147 3.44 1.71 -9.19
CA ILE A 147 3.05 1.52 -7.79
C ILE A 147 2.06 2.62 -7.44
N HIS A 148 0.87 2.24 -6.97
CA HIS A 148 -0.17 3.18 -6.53
C HIS A 148 -0.34 3.08 -5.00
N LEU A 149 -0.17 4.21 -4.32
CA LEU A 149 -0.43 4.37 -2.89
C LEU A 149 -1.62 5.32 -2.73
N VAL A 150 -2.77 4.80 -2.34
CA VAL A 150 -4.02 5.59 -2.24
C VAL A 150 -4.61 5.44 -0.84
N SER A 151 -4.82 6.57 -0.17
CA SER A 151 -5.48 6.64 1.14
C SER A 151 -6.73 7.51 1.06
N GLY A 152 -7.84 7.05 1.64
CA GLY A 152 -9.06 7.86 1.77
C GLY A 152 -8.94 9.01 2.78
N ASN A 153 -7.93 8.96 3.65
CA ASN A 153 -7.65 9.98 4.67
C ASN A 153 -6.19 10.45 4.53
N HIS A 154 -5.33 10.17 5.52
CA HIS A 154 -3.91 10.56 5.48
C HIS A 154 -3.02 9.45 4.90
N THR A 155 -1.97 9.86 4.19
CA THR A 155 -0.80 9.02 3.90
C THR A 155 0.38 9.59 4.70
N ASP A 156 0.82 8.84 5.70
CA ASP A 156 1.97 9.20 6.53
C ASP A 156 3.20 8.40 6.10
N ILE A 157 4.29 9.08 5.74
CA ILE A 157 5.57 8.46 5.38
C ILE A 157 6.63 8.95 6.36
N THR A 158 7.15 8.03 7.17
CA THR A 158 8.17 8.31 8.20
C THR A 158 9.42 7.48 7.94
N ALA A 159 10.59 8.11 7.97
CA ALA A 159 11.88 7.45 7.86
C ALA A 159 12.74 7.79 9.09
N GLY A 160 13.37 6.79 9.69
CA GLY A 160 14.27 6.99 10.84
C GLY A 160 15.59 7.69 10.49
N GLN A 161 15.93 7.76 9.20
CA GLN A 161 17.13 8.44 8.69
C GLN A 161 16.75 9.43 7.59
N SER A 162 16.62 8.97 6.35
CA SER A 162 16.34 9.81 5.18
C SER A 162 15.15 9.31 4.37
N LEU A 163 14.36 10.24 3.84
CA LEU A 163 13.42 9.97 2.75
C LEU A 163 14.04 10.46 1.44
N THR A 164 14.21 9.55 0.48
CA THR A 164 14.82 9.85 -0.82
C THR A 164 13.86 9.42 -1.93
N ALA A 165 13.65 10.30 -2.92
CA ALA A 165 12.84 10.03 -4.10
C ALA A 165 13.62 10.39 -5.36
N HIS A 166 13.61 9.49 -6.33
CA HIS A 166 14.20 9.67 -7.65
C HIS A 166 13.17 9.32 -8.71
N ALA A 167 13.06 10.14 -9.75
CA ALA A 167 12.20 9.90 -10.90
C ALA A 167 12.99 10.16 -12.18
N ALA A 168 12.78 9.33 -13.20
CA ALA A 168 13.46 9.48 -14.49
C ALA A 168 12.93 10.68 -15.29
N GLU A 169 11.64 10.99 -15.14
CA GLU A 169 10.98 12.06 -15.89
C GLU A 169 10.69 13.29 -15.01
N SER A 170 9.82 13.16 -14.00
CA SER A 170 9.44 14.28 -13.14
C SER A 170 9.07 13.87 -11.72
N LEU A 171 9.25 14.79 -10.77
CA LEU A 171 8.66 14.73 -9.44
C LEU A 171 7.52 15.75 -9.38
N ASN A 172 6.32 15.28 -9.08
CA ASN A 172 5.12 16.10 -9.05
C ASN A 172 4.47 16.06 -7.67
N LEU A 173 4.29 17.23 -7.04
CA LEU A 173 3.67 17.39 -5.73
C LEU A 173 2.50 18.37 -5.82
N PHE A 174 1.32 17.94 -5.39
CA PHE A 174 0.09 18.72 -5.45
C PHE A 174 -0.67 18.66 -4.13
N ALA A 175 -1.14 19.80 -3.65
CA ALA A 175 -2.05 19.90 -2.51
C ALA A 175 -3.25 20.77 -2.89
N GLN A 176 -4.45 20.22 -2.79
CA GLN A 176 -5.67 20.87 -3.29
C GLN A 176 -6.15 22.03 -2.41
N SER A 177 -6.14 21.85 -1.08
CA SER A 177 -6.89 22.75 -0.17
C SER A 177 -6.04 23.41 0.91
N SER A 178 -5.04 22.70 1.46
CA SER A 178 -4.32 23.14 2.67
C SER A 178 -2.87 23.59 2.42
N GLY A 179 -2.46 23.66 1.15
CA GLY A 179 -1.11 24.07 0.75
C GLY A 179 -0.02 23.04 1.04
N ILE A 180 1.23 23.46 0.83
CA ILE A 180 2.43 22.63 0.98
C ILE A 180 3.34 23.28 2.04
N LYS A 181 3.89 22.46 2.93
CA LYS A 181 4.94 22.86 3.89
C LYS A 181 6.20 22.05 3.63
N VAL A 182 7.30 22.73 3.35
CA VAL A 182 8.65 22.12 3.21
C VAL A 182 9.57 22.79 4.21
N GLN A 183 10.09 22.02 5.16
CA GLN A 183 10.84 22.55 6.29
C GLN A 183 12.01 21.63 6.64
N ALA A 184 13.16 22.24 6.99
CA ALA A 184 14.27 21.57 7.63
C ALA A 184 14.46 22.19 9.02
N ASN A 185 14.34 21.40 10.08
CA ASN A 185 14.62 21.88 11.45
C ASN A 185 16.10 22.25 11.61
N GLN A 186 16.98 21.45 10.99
CA GLN A 186 18.41 21.70 10.88
C GLN A 186 18.88 21.29 9.48
N GLY A 187 20.01 21.85 9.05
CA GLY A 187 20.55 21.64 7.71
C GLY A 187 19.98 22.61 6.67
N LYS A 188 20.59 22.60 5.47
CA LYS A 188 20.20 23.48 4.36
C LYS A 188 18.95 22.94 3.66
N VAL A 189 18.06 23.84 3.25
CA VAL A 189 17.08 23.55 2.19
C VAL A 189 17.73 23.98 0.87
N GLU A 190 17.81 23.06 -0.09
CA GLU A 190 18.41 23.30 -1.40
C GLU A 190 17.38 22.96 -2.49
N VAL A 191 17.12 23.94 -3.36
CA VAL A 191 16.20 23.80 -4.50
C VAL A 191 16.93 24.33 -5.73
N GLN A 192 17.05 23.49 -6.76
CA GLN A 192 17.81 23.82 -7.97
C GLN A 192 17.08 23.30 -9.21
N ALA A 193 16.99 24.14 -10.24
CA ALA A 193 16.81 23.71 -11.62
C ALA A 193 18.19 23.79 -12.28
N GLN A 194 18.91 22.65 -12.37
CA GLN A 194 20.33 22.65 -12.74
C GLN A 194 20.59 23.03 -14.20
N ASN A 195 19.63 22.72 -15.07
CA ASN A 195 19.72 22.93 -16.52
C ASN A 195 18.49 23.65 -17.08
N ASP A 196 17.60 24.17 -16.22
CA ASP A 196 16.33 24.77 -16.64
C ASP A 196 15.89 25.89 -15.69
N GLU A 197 14.71 26.46 -15.92
CA GLU A 197 14.13 27.52 -15.11
C GLU A 197 13.65 27.03 -13.74
N LEU A 198 13.96 27.80 -12.69
CA LEU A 198 13.28 27.70 -11.40
C LEU A 198 12.18 28.78 -11.34
N GLN A 199 10.92 28.35 -11.35
CA GLN A 199 9.77 29.24 -11.25
C GLN A 199 9.09 29.12 -9.87
N LEU A 200 8.87 30.27 -9.21
CA LEU A 200 8.14 30.38 -7.95
C LEU A 200 7.07 31.46 -8.10
N ASN A 201 5.79 31.05 -8.10
CA ASN A 201 4.66 31.94 -8.33
C ASN A 201 3.71 31.91 -7.12
N ALA A 202 3.18 33.08 -6.74
CA ALA A 202 2.11 33.22 -5.76
C ALA A 202 1.05 34.18 -6.31
N LEU A 203 -0.23 33.82 -6.17
CA LEU A 203 -1.35 34.72 -6.53
C LEU A 203 -1.48 35.89 -5.54
N LYS A 204 -1.15 35.64 -4.28
CA LYS A 204 -1.09 36.63 -3.20
C LYS A 204 0.38 36.98 -2.94
N ASP A 205 0.69 37.38 -1.72
CA ASP A 205 2.03 37.80 -1.34
C ASP A 205 3.04 36.65 -1.41
N ALA A 206 4.22 36.95 -1.97
CA ALA A 206 5.40 36.12 -1.87
C ALA A 206 6.38 36.77 -0.88
N THR A 207 6.73 36.06 0.19
CA THR A 207 7.67 36.55 1.21
C THR A 207 8.95 35.73 1.18
N LEU A 208 10.09 36.40 0.98
CA LEU A 208 11.42 35.79 1.08
C LEU A 208 12.22 36.52 2.16
N THR A 209 12.49 35.84 3.26
CA THR A 209 13.14 36.42 4.44
C THR A 209 14.38 35.65 4.84
N SER A 210 15.41 36.38 5.28
CA SER A 210 16.52 35.84 6.06
C SER A 210 16.47 36.53 7.42
N SER A 211 16.17 35.79 8.49
CA SER A 211 15.93 36.35 9.82
C SER A 211 17.20 36.81 10.54
N ALA A 212 18.33 36.15 10.27
CA ALA A 212 19.62 36.44 10.90
C ALA A 212 20.82 36.45 9.92
N GLY A 213 20.57 36.21 8.63
CA GLY A 213 21.60 36.07 7.61
C GLY A 213 21.53 37.15 6.53
N LYS A 214 22.36 37.00 5.50
CA LYS A 214 22.31 37.84 4.30
C LYS A 214 21.39 37.18 3.26
N SER A 215 20.66 38.00 2.51
CA SER A 215 19.96 37.58 1.28
C SER A 215 20.76 38.03 0.05
N PRO A 216 21.83 37.31 -0.35
CA PRO A 216 22.60 37.67 -1.53
C PRO A 216 21.80 37.33 -2.79
N SER A 217 21.34 38.34 -3.52
CA SER A 217 20.88 38.14 -4.91
C SER A 217 22.06 38.32 -5.86
N ARG A 218 22.39 37.27 -6.63
CA ARG A 218 23.36 37.37 -7.73
C ARG A 218 22.63 37.06 -9.03
N ARG A 219 22.39 38.07 -9.84
CA ARG A 219 21.88 37.93 -11.21
C ARG A 219 23.05 38.00 -12.18
N ARG A 220 23.21 37.03 -13.08
CA ARG A 220 24.07 37.21 -14.26
C ARG A 220 23.31 38.07 -15.26
N LYS A 221 23.94 39.14 -15.77
CA LYS A 221 23.35 40.00 -16.82
C LYS A 221 23.10 39.16 -18.08
N ARG A 222 21.90 39.31 -18.66
CA ARG A 222 21.64 38.91 -20.05
C ARG A 222 22.42 39.87 -20.95
N PHE A 223 23.29 39.34 -21.82
CA PHE A 223 23.86 40.07 -22.95
C PHE A 223 22.91 39.97 -24.13
#